data_AF-A0A1E4ST62-F1
#
_entry.id   AF-A0A1E4ST62-F1
#
_cell.length_a   1.000
_cell.length_b   1.000
_cell.length_c   1.000
_cell.angle_alpha   90.00
_cell.angle_beta   90.00
_cell.angle_gamma   90.00
#
_symmetry.space_group_name_H-M   'P 1'
#
loop_
_entity.id
_entity.type
_entity.pdbx_description
1 polymer ?
#
loop_
_entity_poly.entity_id
_entity_poly.type
_entity_poly.pdbx_seq_one_letter_code
_entity_poly.pdbx_strand_id
1 'polypeptide(L)'
;MSPRPNIDAIEFLKGRVYLGAYDSIPQNTNEIVFFTVEDALPYNNFHLDFGPLHIGHLYRFAVALHNILNDSSNKSKAVVFYSSMGSKERANAACILCCYMVLVQNWSPHQVLQPIAQHDPPFMPFRDAGYSNADYELTIQDVVYGVWRAKERGMIDITSFDLEEYEQYERVDQGDLNAVSKDFIAFASPKQARPGAPLNEPFKKVVEYFTNNNVQLVVRLNSHLYDKNEFEKRGIKHIDMIFDDGTCPTMEYVQKFIGAAETVIANGGKIAVHCKAGLGRTGCLIGAHLIYTHGFTASECIGYMRMIRPGMVVGPQQHWLYLHQNQFRDWRHTMVLDNKPDEFIGGLYPLISYDDLKEREGVDTDYSPMTPIRRRKVSGQLKSALKAVPADSPGQPRKYRSTNQESQPYINSDDDATYDSIAQHSQLHQQQQLASPKRRTAKPEHEESFYEGKENISAVQRRSATQPITGSPYYQKTTTTTTTTTISSSPPHSTASDGTSMRMTKQRTSLGSGNNKIRGNTAGKLGGNDKIIGNAGVRKVSASRRVTSGM
;
A
#
# COMPACT_ATOMS: atom_id res chain seq x y z
N MET A 1 -14.69 2.12 40.36
CA MET A 1 -14.80 1.83 38.93
C MET A 1 -15.92 2.70 38.39
N SER A 2 -15.63 3.64 37.49
CA SER A 2 -16.66 4.46 36.83
C SER A 2 -17.60 3.54 36.03
N PRO A 3 -18.93 3.73 36.09
CA PRO A 3 -19.88 2.93 35.32
C PRO A 3 -19.56 3.01 33.83
N ARG A 4 -19.83 1.93 33.07
CA ARG A 4 -19.72 1.95 31.62
C ARG A 4 -20.69 3.02 31.08
N PRO A 5 -20.23 4.05 30.36
CA PRO A 5 -21.15 4.94 29.68
C PRO A 5 -21.91 4.13 28.63
N ASN A 6 -23.23 4.31 28.53
CA ASN A 6 -24.08 3.65 27.54
C ASN A 6 -23.83 4.32 26.18
N ILE A 7 -22.85 3.82 25.43
CA ILE A 7 -22.44 4.37 24.13
C ILE A 7 -22.53 3.26 23.10
N ASP A 8 -23.20 3.55 21.99
CA ASP A 8 -23.16 2.72 20.79
C ASP A 8 -21.82 2.95 20.06
N ALA A 9 -20.77 2.31 20.58
CA ALA A 9 -19.40 2.41 20.08
C ALA A 9 -18.57 1.20 20.51
N ILE A 10 -17.56 0.85 19.72
CA ILE A 10 -16.59 -0.20 19.99
C ILE A 10 -15.62 0.26 21.08
N GLU A 11 -15.51 -0.49 22.17
CA GLU A 11 -14.59 -0.20 23.28
C GLU A 11 -13.17 -0.67 22.97
N PHE A 12 -12.22 0.25 22.79
CA PHE A 12 -10.79 -0.07 22.66
C PHE A 12 -10.09 -0.03 24.02
N LEU A 13 -10.34 1.03 24.80
CA LEU A 13 -9.85 1.20 26.16
C LEU A 13 -11.01 1.55 27.08
N LYS A 14 -11.27 0.66 28.03
CA LYS A 14 -12.40 0.79 28.97
C LYS A 14 -12.43 2.16 29.64
N GLY A 15 -13.52 2.89 29.41
CA GLY A 15 -13.77 4.20 29.99
C GLY A 15 -12.88 5.32 29.44
N ARG A 16 -12.11 5.08 28.36
CA ARG A 16 -11.18 6.09 27.83
C ARG A 16 -11.22 6.26 26.32
N VAL A 17 -11.14 5.19 25.51
CA VAL A 17 -11.10 5.28 24.05
C VAL A 17 -12.13 4.35 23.42
N TYR A 18 -12.98 4.93 22.59
CA TYR A 18 -14.06 4.26 21.88
C TYR A 18 -14.02 4.62 20.39
N LEU A 19 -14.47 3.70 19.55
CA LEU A 19 -14.63 3.88 18.10
C LEU A 19 -16.11 3.82 17.73
N GLY A 20 -16.68 4.93 17.27
CA GLY A 20 -18.09 5.04 16.88
C GLY A 20 -18.29 5.21 15.37
N ALA A 21 -19.53 5.05 14.91
CA ALA A 21 -19.95 5.38 13.55
C ALA A 21 -21.33 6.03 13.59
N TYR A 22 -21.46 7.27 13.09
CA TYR A 22 -22.69 8.07 13.24
C TYR A 22 -23.02 8.84 11.96
N ASP A 23 -24.30 8.88 11.58
CA ASP A 23 -24.78 9.68 10.43
C ASP A 23 -25.02 11.16 10.78
N SER A 24 -25.16 11.48 12.06
CA SER A 24 -25.36 12.82 12.57
C SER A 24 -24.23 13.23 13.49
N ILE A 25 -23.88 14.51 13.51
CA ILE A 25 -22.84 15.06 14.39
C ILE A 25 -23.25 14.82 15.86
N PRO A 26 -22.56 13.95 16.61
CA PRO A 26 -22.87 13.68 18.00
C PRO A 26 -22.56 14.89 18.88
N GLN A 27 -23.34 15.10 19.94
CA GLN A 27 -23.11 16.19 20.90
C GLN A 27 -22.27 15.72 22.08
N ASN A 28 -21.32 16.56 22.47
CA ASN A 28 -20.50 16.32 23.66
C ASN A 28 -21.33 16.38 24.93
N THR A 29 -20.98 15.54 25.90
CA THR A 29 -21.63 15.50 27.22
C THR A 29 -20.62 15.80 28.32
N ASN A 30 -21.07 15.72 29.58
CA ASN A 30 -20.18 15.85 30.74
C ASN A 30 -19.24 14.63 30.89
N GLU A 31 -19.59 13.49 30.29
CA GLU A 31 -18.86 12.23 30.41
C GLU A 31 -18.14 11.84 29.11
N ILE A 32 -18.55 12.38 27.96
CA ILE A 32 -18.09 11.94 26.64
C ILE A 32 -17.70 13.14 25.79
N VAL A 33 -16.58 13.02 25.09
CA VAL A 33 -16.16 13.94 24.02
C VAL A 33 -16.04 13.17 22.71
N PHE A 34 -16.66 13.69 21.66
CA PHE A 34 -16.63 13.12 20.32
C PHE A 34 -15.69 13.93 19.43
N PHE A 35 -14.94 13.24 18.57
CA PHE A 35 -14.17 13.88 17.52
C PHE A 35 -14.04 12.96 16.29
N THR A 36 -13.88 13.58 15.13
CA THR A 36 -13.63 12.92 13.85
C THR A 36 -12.48 13.63 13.13
N VAL A 37 -11.83 12.92 12.21
CA VAL A 37 -10.80 13.48 11.32
C VAL A 37 -11.17 13.34 9.84
N GLU A 38 -12.38 12.89 9.53
CA GLU A 38 -12.82 12.56 8.16
C GLU A 38 -12.68 13.75 7.19
N ASP A 39 -13.13 14.94 7.60
CA ASP A 39 -13.01 16.16 6.79
C ASP A 39 -11.59 16.74 6.77
N ALA A 40 -10.77 16.41 7.77
CA ALA A 40 -9.45 17.00 7.97
C ALA A 40 -8.32 16.19 7.31
N LEU A 41 -8.52 14.87 7.15
CA LEU A 41 -7.53 13.91 6.66
C LEU A 41 -8.12 13.08 5.51
N PRO A 42 -8.45 13.70 4.36
CA PRO A 42 -9.02 12.99 3.22
C PRO A 42 -7.98 12.10 2.53
N TYR A 43 -8.39 10.87 2.19
CA TYR A 43 -7.58 10.00 1.33
C TYR A 43 -7.64 10.46 -0.13
N ASN A 44 -6.49 10.75 -0.73
CA ASN A 44 -6.39 11.11 -2.14
C ASN A 44 -6.37 9.84 -3.01
N ASN A 45 -7.52 9.48 -3.58
CA ASN A 45 -7.66 8.30 -4.41
C ASN A 45 -7.10 8.46 -5.82
N PHE A 46 -6.43 7.42 -6.32
CA PHE A 46 -5.99 7.36 -7.72
C PHE A 46 -7.15 7.00 -8.66
N HIS A 47 -7.99 6.06 -8.23
CA HIS A 47 -9.17 5.62 -8.96
C HIS A 47 -10.31 5.28 -7.98
N LEU A 48 -10.50 4.00 -7.65
CA LEU A 48 -11.53 3.52 -6.74
C LEU A 48 -10.99 3.06 -5.39
N ASP A 49 -9.67 3.09 -5.22
CA ASP A 49 -9.01 2.93 -3.92
C ASP A 49 -9.49 4.00 -2.94
N PHE A 50 -9.62 3.63 -1.67
CA PHE A 50 -10.16 4.53 -0.63
C PHE A 50 -9.30 4.54 0.64
N GLY A 51 -8.23 3.74 0.68
CA GLY A 51 -7.40 3.54 1.86
C GLY A 51 -6.41 2.39 1.68
N PRO A 52 -5.68 2.02 2.75
CA PRO A 52 -5.71 2.64 4.08
C PRO A 52 -5.08 4.04 4.12
N LEU A 53 -5.37 4.82 5.16
CA LEU A 53 -4.73 6.11 5.41
C LEU A 53 -3.23 5.93 5.72
N HIS A 54 -2.36 6.66 5.02
CA HIS A 54 -0.90 6.53 5.15
C HIS A 54 -0.33 7.13 6.46
N ILE A 55 0.97 6.93 6.68
CA ILE A 55 1.70 7.30 7.91
C ILE A 55 1.65 8.79 8.25
N GLY A 56 1.65 9.69 7.26
CA GLY A 56 1.43 11.12 7.49
C GLY A 56 0.06 11.42 8.13
N HIS A 57 -1.01 10.76 7.66
CA HIS A 57 -2.33 10.86 8.28
C HIS A 57 -2.33 10.30 9.71
N LEU A 58 -1.65 9.17 9.93
CA LEU A 58 -1.50 8.58 11.26
C LEU A 58 -0.84 9.56 12.24
N TYR A 59 0.22 10.25 11.81
CA TYR A 59 0.91 11.24 12.64
C TYR A 59 -0.04 12.39 13.02
N ARG A 60 -0.75 12.97 12.04
CA ARG A 60 -1.73 14.04 12.30
C ARG A 60 -2.88 13.57 13.20
N PHE A 61 -3.36 12.35 13.00
CA PHE A 61 -4.35 11.72 13.87
C PHE A 61 -3.83 11.58 15.30
N ALA A 62 -2.59 11.12 15.49
CA ALA A 62 -1.97 10.99 16.81
C ALA A 62 -1.88 12.33 17.54
N VAL A 63 -1.47 13.41 16.84
CA VAL A 63 -1.45 14.77 17.38
C VAL A 63 -2.85 15.23 17.80
N ALA A 64 -3.85 15.04 16.95
CA ALA A 64 -5.23 15.41 17.26
C ALA A 64 -5.75 14.67 18.49
N LEU A 65 -5.55 13.35 18.55
CA LEU A 65 -5.98 12.52 19.67
C LEU A 65 -5.26 12.90 20.97
N HIS A 66 -3.94 13.13 20.94
CA HIS A 66 -3.19 13.57 22.12
C HIS A 66 -3.64 14.94 22.63
N ASN A 67 -3.91 15.90 21.74
CA ASN A 67 -4.44 17.21 22.12
C ASN A 67 -5.78 17.10 22.86
N ILE A 68 -6.68 16.24 22.39
CA ILE A 68 -7.98 15.99 23.03
C ILE A 68 -7.82 15.28 24.38
N LEU A 69 -6.94 14.27 24.44
CA LEU A 69 -6.68 13.51 25.67
C LEU A 69 -6.01 14.34 26.76
N ASN A 70 -5.13 15.29 26.39
CA ASN A 70 -4.37 16.13 27.31
C ASN A 70 -5.12 17.41 27.74
N ASP A 71 -6.22 17.76 27.07
CA ASP A 71 -7.07 18.88 27.48
C ASP A 71 -7.62 18.66 28.90
N SER A 72 -7.43 19.65 29.77
CA SER A 72 -7.85 19.60 31.17
C SER A 72 -9.36 19.40 31.31
N SER A 73 -10.16 19.86 30.34
CA SER A 73 -11.61 19.69 30.30
C SER A 73 -12.06 18.24 30.03
N ASN A 74 -11.16 17.38 29.52
CA ASN A 74 -11.46 16.02 29.09
C ASN A 74 -10.83 14.93 29.98
N LYS A 75 -10.17 15.29 31.09
CA LYS A 75 -9.47 14.33 31.97
C LYS A 75 -10.36 13.22 32.51
N SER A 76 -11.62 13.52 32.83
CA SER A 76 -12.60 12.56 33.35
C SER A 76 -13.53 11.99 32.28
N LYS A 77 -13.36 12.38 31.01
CA LYS A 77 -14.26 12.00 29.92
C LYS A 77 -13.73 10.81 29.13
N ALA A 78 -14.66 10.02 28.59
CA ALA A 78 -14.37 9.06 27.52
C ALA A 78 -14.24 9.81 26.19
N VAL A 79 -13.22 9.45 25.40
CA VAL A 79 -13.01 9.99 24.06
C VAL A 79 -13.57 9.00 23.04
N VAL A 80 -14.50 9.47 22.21
CA VAL A 80 -15.08 8.70 21.11
C VAL A 80 -14.51 9.25 19.80
N PHE A 81 -13.63 8.48 19.18
CA PHE A 81 -13.24 8.70 17.79
C PHE A 81 -14.33 8.11 16.89
N TYR A 82 -14.82 8.86 15.90
CA TYR A 82 -15.87 8.34 15.02
C TYR A 82 -15.68 8.71 13.55
N SER A 83 -16.35 7.97 12.69
CA SER A 83 -16.56 8.28 11.26
C SER A 83 -18.04 8.34 10.92
N SER A 84 -18.36 8.71 9.68
CA SER A 84 -19.66 8.43 9.07
C SER A 84 -19.95 6.92 9.00
N MET A 85 -21.21 6.54 8.75
CA MET A 85 -21.61 5.12 8.68
C MET A 85 -21.18 4.38 7.41
N GLY A 86 -20.56 5.08 6.45
CA GLY A 86 -20.05 4.48 5.23
C GLY A 86 -19.02 3.39 5.52
N SER A 87 -19.10 2.27 4.79
CA SER A 87 -18.27 1.09 5.05
C SER A 87 -16.77 1.33 4.79
N LYS A 88 -16.43 2.29 3.92
CA LYS A 88 -15.06 2.71 3.59
C LYS A 88 -14.48 3.60 4.68
N GLU A 89 -15.27 4.57 5.13
CA GLU A 89 -14.93 5.55 6.16
C GLU A 89 -14.72 4.84 7.49
N ARG A 90 -15.62 3.91 7.83
CA ARG A 90 -15.47 3.02 8.99
C ARG A 90 -14.20 2.18 8.93
N ALA A 91 -13.85 1.63 7.78
CA ALA A 91 -12.63 0.84 7.62
C ALA A 91 -11.36 1.67 7.82
N ASN A 92 -11.32 2.88 7.26
CA ASN A 92 -10.21 3.81 7.45
C ASN A 92 -10.07 4.25 8.92
N ALA A 93 -11.17 4.61 9.59
CA ALA A 93 -11.17 5.00 10.99
C ALA A 93 -10.74 3.84 11.91
N ALA A 94 -11.26 2.63 11.69
CA ALA A 94 -10.83 1.46 12.44
C ALA A 94 -9.34 1.16 12.22
N CYS A 95 -8.88 1.19 10.97
CA CYS A 95 -7.50 0.87 10.61
C CYS A 95 -6.49 1.87 11.19
N ILE A 96 -6.75 3.18 11.09
CA ILE A 96 -5.84 4.21 11.62
C ILE A 96 -5.76 4.16 13.15
N LEU A 97 -6.87 3.88 13.84
CA LEU A 97 -6.88 3.68 15.29
C LEU A 97 -6.08 2.44 15.69
N CYS A 98 -6.24 1.32 14.97
CA CYS A 98 -5.43 0.11 15.21
C CYS A 98 -3.93 0.37 14.99
N CYS A 99 -3.57 1.05 13.89
CA CYS A 99 -2.17 1.40 13.61
C CYS A 99 -1.58 2.35 14.66
N TYR A 100 -2.38 3.30 15.17
CA TYR A 100 -1.99 4.16 16.29
C TYR A 100 -1.67 3.36 17.54
N MET A 101 -2.55 2.40 17.91
CA MET A 101 -2.31 1.55 19.07
C MET A 101 -1.05 0.68 18.91
N VAL A 102 -0.75 0.21 17.70
CA VAL A 102 0.44 -0.59 17.41
C VAL A 102 1.74 0.23 17.47
N LEU A 103 1.76 1.40 16.84
CA LEU A 103 2.97 2.21 16.66
C LEU A 103 3.26 3.12 17.86
N VAL A 104 2.23 3.70 18.48
CA VAL A 104 2.38 4.67 19.57
C VAL A 104 2.20 4.01 20.93
N GLN A 105 1.18 3.15 21.09
CA GLN A 105 0.87 2.51 22.38
C GLN A 105 1.56 1.14 22.56
N ASN A 106 2.30 0.66 21.55
CA ASN A 106 2.97 -0.65 21.56
C ASN A 106 2.06 -1.86 21.79
N TRP A 107 0.82 -1.79 21.31
CA TRP A 107 -0.08 -2.95 21.34
C TRP A 107 0.31 -3.98 20.29
N SER A 108 0.02 -5.24 20.58
CA SER A 108 0.14 -6.35 19.65
C SER A 108 -1.08 -6.44 18.70
N PRO A 109 -0.95 -7.03 17.50
CA PRO A 109 -2.04 -7.16 16.54
C PRO A 109 -3.31 -7.79 17.14
N HIS A 110 -3.18 -8.86 17.93
CA HIS A 110 -4.35 -9.53 18.49
C HIS A 110 -5.14 -8.65 19.48
N GLN A 111 -4.47 -7.72 20.19
CA GLN A 111 -5.15 -6.79 21.12
C GLN A 111 -5.97 -5.73 20.38
N VAL A 112 -5.46 -5.21 19.25
CA VAL A 112 -6.15 -4.17 18.48
C VAL A 112 -7.22 -4.75 17.55
N LEU A 113 -7.09 -6.02 17.15
CA LEU A 113 -8.05 -6.70 16.28
C LEU A 113 -9.24 -7.27 17.06
N GLN A 114 -9.08 -7.62 18.34
CA GLN A 114 -10.15 -8.18 19.17
C GLN A 114 -11.42 -7.30 19.20
N PRO A 115 -11.35 -5.96 19.41
CA PRO A 115 -12.54 -5.12 19.48
C PRO A 115 -13.31 -5.00 18.16
N ILE A 116 -12.64 -5.13 17.02
CA ILE A 116 -13.22 -4.94 15.69
C ILE A 116 -13.60 -6.26 15.01
N ALA A 117 -13.25 -7.39 15.61
CA ALA A 117 -13.57 -8.71 15.09
C ALA A 117 -15.09 -8.97 15.10
N GLN A 118 -15.60 -9.56 14.01
CA GLN A 118 -17.03 -9.89 13.85
C GLN A 118 -17.98 -8.69 14.00
N HIS A 119 -17.50 -7.47 13.73
CA HIS A 119 -18.36 -6.29 13.71
C HIS A 119 -19.40 -6.39 12.58
N ASP A 120 -20.66 -6.02 12.88
CA ASP A 120 -21.77 -5.99 11.94
C ASP A 120 -22.37 -4.57 11.85
N PRO A 121 -22.51 -3.97 10.65
CA PRO A 121 -22.01 -4.44 9.35
C PRO A 121 -20.48 -4.56 9.30
N PRO A 122 -19.90 -5.40 8.43
CA PRO A 122 -18.45 -5.54 8.31
C PRO A 122 -17.78 -4.25 7.79
N PHE A 123 -16.47 -4.16 8.00
CA PHE A 123 -15.63 -3.13 7.38
C PHE A 123 -15.33 -3.50 5.92
N MET A 124 -15.32 -2.51 5.02
CA MET A 124 -14.96 -2.73 3.62
C MET A 124 -13.47 -3.09 3.51
N PRO A 125 -13.09 -4.20 2.85
CA PRO A 125 -11.70 -4.50 2.54
C PRO A 125 -11.07 -3.46 1.60
N PHE A 126 -9.77 -3.23 1.72
CA PHE A 126 -9.03 -2.28 0.89
C PHE A 126 -8.69 -2.90 -0.46
N ARG A 127 -9.04 -2.19 -1.55
CA ARG A 127 -8.73 -2.57 -2.93
C ARG A 127 -7.47 -1.87 -3.45
N ASP A 128 -7.04 -2.23 -4.65
CA ASP A 128 -5.93 -1.57 -5.35
C ASP A 128 -6.34 -0.29 -6.09
N ALA A 129 -5.31 0.43 -6.56
CA ALA A 129 -5.42 1.69 -7.31
C ALA A 129 -5.57 1.50 -8.84
N GLY A 130 -5.78 0.25 -9.31
CA GLY A 130 -5.92 -0.07 -10.72
C GLY A 130 -7.26 0.36 -11.33
N TYR A 131 -7.29 0.36 -12.66
CA TYR A 131 -8.51 0.64 -13.45
C TYR A 131 -9.38 -0.59 -13.66
N SER A 132 -8.83 -1.79 -13.48
CA SER A 132 -9.57 -3.05 -13.57
C SER A 132 -10.51 -3.23 -12.37
N ASN A 133 -11.44 -4.19 -12.49
CA ASN A 133 -12.22 -4.63 -11.34
C ASN A 133 -11.30 -5.22 -10.27
N ALA A 134 -11.60 -4.97 -9.00
CA ALA A 134 -10.84 -5.53 -7.89
C ALA A 134 -11.07 -7.04 -7.81
N ASP A 135 -9.99 -7.80 -7.72
CA ASP A 135 -9.97 -9.26 -7.57
C ASP A 135 -9.02 -9.72 -6.45
N TYR A 136 -8.47 -8.78 -5.69
CA TYR A 136 -7.61 -8.98 -4.53
C TYR A 136 -7.92 -7.90 -3.50
N GLU A 137 -8.04 -8.29 -2.23
CA GLU A 137 -8.45 -7.40 -1.15
C GLU A 137 -7.53 -7.54 0.06
N LEU A 138 -7.26 -6.42 0.74
CA LEU A 138 -6.54 -6.39 2.00
C LEU A 138 -7.50 -6.09 3.15
N THR A 139 -7.36 -6.83 4.24
CA THR A 139 -8.12 -6.58 5.45
C THR A 139 -7.37 -5.62 6.39
N ILE A 140 -8.07 -5.10 7.41
CA ILE A 140 -7.43 -4.36 8.49
C ILE A 140 -6.39 -5.23 9.21
N GLN A 141 -6.63 -6.54 9.31
CA GLN A 141 -5.68 -7.48 9.90
C GLN A 141 -4.35 -7.51 9.13
N ASP A 142 -4.39 -7.56 7.80
CA ASP A 142 -3.18 -7.56 6.97
C ASP A 142 -2.35 -6.28 7.16
N VAL A 143 -3.02 -5.13 7.18
CA VAL A 143 -2.37 -3.83 7.38
C VAL A 143 -1.75 -3.74 8.78
N VAL A 144 -2.50 -4.14 9.82
CA VAL A 144 -2.04 -4.13 11.22
C VAL A 144 -0.82 -5.03 11.41
N TYR A 145 -0.84 -6.26 10.89
CA TYR A 145 0.31 -7.16 10.97
C TYR A 145 1.50 -6.66 10.15
N GLY A 146 1.27 -6.05 8.99
CA GLY A 146 2.32 -5.43 8.18
C GLY A 146 3.01 -4.28 8.92
N VAL A 147 2.24 -3.34 9.45
CA VAL A 147 2.77 -2.20 10.24
C VAL A 147 3.48 -2.68 11.50
N TRP A 148 2.89 -3.63 12.23
CA TRP A 148 3.52 -4.22 13.41
C TRP A 148 4.85 -4.89 13.07
N ARG A 149 4.89 -5.73 12.04
CA ARG A 149 6.14 -6.41 11.63
C ARG A 149 7.19 -5.40 11.18
N ALA A 150 6.80 -4.36 10.44
CA ALA A 150 7.71 -3.30 10.02
C ALA A 150 8.33 -2.57 11.23
N LYS A 151 7.53 -2.28 12.28
CA LYS A 151 8.02 -1.75 13.55
C LYS A 151 9.02 -2.71 14.22
N GLU A 152 8.68 -3.98 14.37
CA GLU A 152 9.55 -5.00 14.99
C GLU A 152 10.87 -5.23 14.23
N ARG A 153 10.88 -4.93 12.92
CA ARG A 153 12.08 -4.99 12.07
C ARG A 153 12.86 -3.68 12.04
N GLY A 154 12.44 -2.65 12.77
CA GLY A 154 13.07 -1.33 12.82
C GLY A 154 12.96 -0.56 11.50
N MET A 155 11.91 -0.81 10.72
CA MET A 155 11.66 -0.13 9.44
C MET A 155 10.77 1.10 9.60
N ILE A 156 9.96 1.13 10.66
CA ILE A 156 9.16 2.29 11.06
C ILE A 156 9.63 2.71 12.45
N ASP A 157 10.04 3.97 12.56
CA ASP A 157 10.20 4.67 13.84
C ASP A 157 9.39 5.96 13.79
N ILE A 158 8.29 5.99 14.55
CA ILE A 158 7.40 7.15 14.61
C ILE A 158 8.03 8.31 15.39
N THR A 159 9.04 8.05 16.22
CA THR A 159 9.70 9.08 17.03
C THR A 159 10.69 9.92 16.24
N SER A 160 11.25 9.35 15.16
CA SER A 160 12.13 10.03 14.22
C SER A 160 11.44 10.39 12.90
N PHE A 161 10.12 10.22 12.81
CA PHE A 161 9.38 10.47 11.58
C PHE A 161 9.22 11.97 11.35
N ASP A 162 9.75 12.46 10.23
CA ASP A 162 9.62 13.85 9.79
C ASP A 162 8.38 13.99 8.88
N LEU A 163 7.34 14.65 9.40
CA LEU A 163 6.09 14.84 8.68
C LEU A 163 6.26 15.83 7.52
N GLU A 164 6.99 16.91 7.76
CA GLU A 164 7.23 17.97 6.80
C GLU A 164 8.00 17.45 5.58
N GLU A 165 9.04 16.64 5.80
CA GLU A 165 9.78 15.97 4.72
C GLU A 165 8.87 15.02 3.95
N TYR A 166 8.10 14.18 4.65
CA TYR A 166 7.20 13.21 4.02
C TYR A 166 6.16 13.90 3.12
N GLU A 167 5.46 14.92 3.62
CA GLU A 167 4.43 15.66 2.87
C GLU A 167 5.01 16.58 1.80
N GLN A 168 6.27 17.01 1.93
CA GLN A 168 6.95 17.72 0.88
C GLN A 168 7.20 16.80 -0.30
N TYR A 169 7.88 15.68 -0.06
CA TYR A 169 8.40 14.83 -1.13
C TYR A 169 7.36 13.91 -1.78
N GLU A 170 6.22 13.66 -1.14
CA GLU A 170 5.10 12.96 -1.79
C GLU A 170 4.47 13.76 -2.94
N ARG A 171 4.66 15.09 -2.99
CA ARG A 171 4.08 15.92 -4.04
C ARG A 171 4.79 15.77 -5.38
N VAL A 172 4.00 15.82 -6.45
CA VAL A 172 4.48 15.72 -7.83
C VAL A 172 5.46 16.82 -8.22
N ASP A 173 5.27 18.04 -7.73
CA ASP A 173 6.16 19.17 -7.99
C ASP A 173 7.50 19.10 -7.20
N GLN A 174 7.60 18.19 -6.21
CA GLN A 174 8.76 18.02 -5.34
C GLN A 174 9.53 16.72 -5.59
N GLY A 175 8.99 15.81 -6.40
CA GLY A 175 9.69 14.58 -6.80
C GLY A 175 8.82 13.32 -6.77
N ASP A 176 7.66 13.35 -6.11
CA ASP A 176 6.76 12.20 -5.93
C ASP A 176 7.52 10.95 -5.48
N LEU A 177 8.09 11.03 -4.27
CA LEU A 177 8.90 9.98 -3.65
C LEU A 177 8.54 9.75 -2.18
N ASN A 178 8.73 8.51 -1.73
CA ASN A 178 8.66 8.14 -0.32
C ASN A 178 9.78 7.14 0.01
N ALA A 179 10.42 7.31 1.16
CA ALA A 179 11.32 6.31 1.72
C ALA A 179 10.48 5.14 2.26
N VAL A 180 10.38 4.06 1.48
CA VAL A 180 9.57 2.88 1.82
C VAL A 180 10.16 2.12 2.99
N SER A 181 11.48 2.09 3.12
CA SER A 181 12.20 1.55 4.27
C SER A 181 13.53 2.28 4.44
N LYS A 182 14.34 1.91 5.44
CA LYS A 182 15.69 2.46 5.61
C LYS A 182 16.60 2.26 4.38
N ASP A 183 16.33 1.24 3.57
CA ASP A 183 17.17 0.84 2.44
C ASP A 183 16.58 1.27 1.08
N PHE A 184 15.26 1.49 1.00
CA PHE A 184 14.55 1.71 -0.27
C PHE A 184 13.77 3.02 -0.34
N ILE A 185 13.90 3.70 -1.48
CA ILE A 185 13.07 4.83 -1.88
C ILE A 185 12.27 4.43 -3.12
N ALA A 186 10.96 4.64 -3.09
CA ALA A 186 10.09 4.50 -4.27
C ALA A 186 9.74 5.89 -4.78
N PHE A 187 9.86 6.11 -6.10
CA PHE A 187 9.56 7.41 -6.70
C PHE A 187 8.99 7.28 -8.12
N ALA A 188 8.33 8.33 -8.61
CA ALA A 188 7.89 8.41 -9.99
C ALA A 188 9.04 8.75 -10.96
N SER A 189 8.94 8.32 -12.21
CA SER A 189 10.00 8.58 -13.20
C SER A 189 10.16 10.09 -13.40
N PRO A 190 11.39 10.62 -13.23
CA PRO A 190 11.70 11.97 -13.67
C PRO A 190 11.42 12.13 -15.16
N LYS A 191 11.18 13.36 -15.57
CA LYS A 191 10.96 13.74 -16.97
C LYS A 191 11.91 14.83 -17.37
N GLN A 192 12.51 14.68 -18.54
CA GLN A 192 13.40 15.66 -19.16
C GLN A 192 12.96 15.87 -20.61
N ALA A 193 13.02 17.11 -21.11
CA ALA A 193 12.51 17.43 -22.45
C ALA A 193 13.24 16.67 -23.57
N ARG A 194 14.55 16.49 -23.39
CA ARG A 194 15.44 15.67 -24.23
C ARG A 194 16.66 15.28 -23.39
N PRO A 195 17.40 14.21 -23.75
CA PRO A 195 18.65 13.89 -23.09
C PRO A 195 19.60 15.11 -23.05
N GLY A 196 20.21 15.36 -21.89
CA GLY A 196 21.09 16.52 -21.66
C GLY A 196 20.41 17.89 -21.56
N ALA A 197 19.09 18.00 -21.62
CA ALA A 197 18.40 19.28 -21.38
C ALA A 197 18.51 19.73 -19.91
N PRO A 198 18.30 21.02 -19.59
CA PRO A 198 18.23 21.46 -18.20
C PRO A 198 17.20 20.67 -17.39
N LEU A 199 17.56 20.35 -16.15
CA LEU A 199 16.67 19.67 -15.22
C LEU A 199 15.48 20.57 -14.86
N ASN A 200 14.28 20.01 -14.88
CA ASN A 200 13.12 20.68 -14.28
C ASN A 200 13.21 20.63 -12.74
N GLU A 201 12.39 21.43 -12.07
CA GLU A 201 12.45 21.56 -10.61
C GLU A 201 12.25 20.24 -9.86
N PRO A 202 11.25 19.39 -10.17
CA PRO A 202 11.08 18.11 -9.48
C PRO A 202 12.30 17.21 -9.61
N PHE A 203 12.92 17.15 -10.80
CA PHE A 203 14.10 16.31 -11.00
C PHE A 203 15.33 16.85 -10.25
N LYS A 204 15.51 18.18 -10.14
CA LYS A 204 16.54 18.75 -9.27
C LYS A 204 16.34 18.33 -7.82
N LYS A 205 15.10 18.39 -7.32
CA LYS A 205 14.75 18.00 -5.95
C LYS A 205 15.03 16.53 -5.66
N VAL A 206 14.70 15.63 -6.59
CA VAL A 206 15.02 14.20 -6.50
C VAL A 206 16.54 13.99 -6.39
N VAL A 207 17.30 14.64 -7.26
CA VAL A 207 18.77 14.51 -7.29
C VAL A 207 19.43 15.05 -6.02
N GLU A 208 18.96 16.22 -5.55
CA GLU A 208 19.39 16.81 -4.28
C GLU A 208 19.09 15.88 -3.11
N TYR A 209 17.86 15.36 -3.04
CA TYR A 209 17.44 14.41 -2.01
C TYR A 209 18.32 13.16 -1.99
N PHE A 210 18.59 12.57 -3.16
CA PHE A 210 19.38 11.34 -3.28
C PHE A 210 20.83 11.54 -2.85
N THR A 211 21.42 12.67 -3.23
CA THR A 211 22.79 13.03 -2.84
C THR A 211 22.90 13.21 -1.32
N ASN A 212 21.90 13.86 -0.70
CA ASN A 212 21.89 14.10 0.74
C ASN A 212 21.54 12.85 1.57
N ASN A 213 20.91 11.84 0.97
CA ASN A 213 20.41 10.66 1.67
C ASN A 213 21.20 9.36 1.40
N ASN A 214 22.41 9.45 0.86
CA ASN A 214 23.30 8.31 0.57
C ASN A 214 22.66 7.26 -0.36
N VAL A 215 21.96 7.72 -1.39
CA VAL A 215 21.49 6.83 -2.46
C VAL A 215 22.65 6.48 -3.35
N GLN A 216 22.91 5.19 -3.53
CA GLN A 216 24.04 4.69 -4.32
C GLN A 216 23.59 4.02 -5.62
N LEU A 217 22.33 3.60 -5.72
CA LEU A 217 21.78 2.92 -6.89
C LEU A 217 20.39 3.46 -7.24
N VAL A 218 20.19 3.78 -8.52
CA VAL A 218 18.88 4.03 -9.13
C VAL A 218 18.53 2.87 -10.06
N VAL A 219 17.35 2.29 -9.87
CA VAL A 219 16.81 1.21 -10.71
C VAL A 219 15.61 1.74 -11.50
N ARG A 220 15.73 1.77 -12.83
CA ARG A 220 14.66 2.19 -13.74
C ARG A 220 13.92 0.99 -14.31
N LEU A 221 12.59 0.98 -14.16
CA LEU A 221 11.72 -0.12 -14.60
C LEU A 221 10.84 0.24 -15.82
N ASN A 222 10.92 1.49 -16.31
CA ASN A 222 10.14 1.98 -17.44
C ASN A 222 11.01 2.53 -18.57
N SER A 223 10.40 2.75 -19.73
CA SER A 223 11.02 3.41 -20.88
C SER A 223 11.69 4.74 -20.49
N HIS A 224 12.74 5.12 -21.22
CA HIS A 224 13.57 6.27 -20.88
C HIS A 224 12.78 7.58 -21.03
N LEU A 225 12.63 8.31 -19.93
CA LEU A 225 12.01 9.66 -19.90
C LEU A 225 13.01 10.76 -19.50
N TYR A 226 14.25 10.37 -19.22
CA TYR A 226 15.34 11.24 -18.79
C TYR A 226 16.69 10.57 -19.10
N ASP A 227 17.76 11.37 -19.09
CA ASP A 227 19.12 10.88 -19.27
C ASP A 227 19.70 10.34 -17.95
N LYS A 228 20.11 9.07 -17.93
CA LYS A 228 20.68 8.42 -16.75
C LYS A 228 22.01 9.04 -16.30
N ASN A 229 22.72 9.69 -17.21
CA ASN A 229 23.99 10.38 -16.92
C ASN A 229 23.83 11.46 -15.84
N GLU A 230 22.60 11.96 -15.62
CA GLU A 230 22.30 12.89 -14.54
C GLU A 230 22.54 12.30 -13.14
N PHE A 231 22.32 11.00 -12.96
CA PHE A 231 22.65 10.30 -11.72
C PHE A 231 24.13 9.88 -11.70
N GLU A 232 24.64 9.33 -12.80
CA GLU A 232 26.00 8.81 -12.88
C GLU A 232 27.06 9.89 -12.64
N LYS A 233 26.85 11.12 -13.15
CA LYS A 233 27.78 12.25 -12.92
C LYS A 233 27.84 12.73 -11.46
N ARG A 234 26.94 12.24 -10.61
CA ARG A 234 26.87 12.52 -9.17
C ARG A 234 27.30 11.31 -8.33
N GLY A 235 27.91 10.32 -8.96
CA GLY A 235 28.40 9.11 -8.28
C GLY A 235 27.31 8.10 -7.93
N ILE A 236 26.09 8.28 -8.46
CA ILE A 236 24.97 7.35 -8.22
C ILE A 236 24.92 6.37 -9.39
N LYS A 237 25.08 5.07 -9.11
CA LYS A 237 24.98 4.01 -10.12
C LYS A 237 23.55 3.96 -10.67
N HIS A 238 23.40 3.69 -11.96
CA HIS A 238 22.11 3.59 -12.62
C HIS A 238 22.02 2.27 -13.39
N ILE A 239 20.92 1.52 -13.19
CA ILE A 239 20.64 0.28 -13.93
C ILE A 239 19.24 0.31 -14.53
N ASP A 240 19.12 -0.30 -15.71
CA ASP A 240 17.86 -0.46 -16.43
C ASP A 240 17.36 -1.91 -16.30
N MET A 241 16.21 -2.07 -15.66
CA MET A 241 15.51 -3.36 -15.51
C MET A 241 14.08 -3.22 -16.05
N ILE A 242 13.98 -2.84 -17.31
CA ILE A 242 12.72 -2.41 -17.93
C ILE A 242 11.84 -3.62 -18.27
N PHE A 243 10.57 -3.55 -17.88
CA PHE A 243 9.51 -4.48 -18.27
C PHE A 243 8.17 -3.76 -18.42
N ASP A 244 7.22 -4.38 -19.12
CA ASP A 244 5.97 -3.77 -19.57
C ASP A 244 5.07 -3.29 -18.43
N ASP A 245 4.38 -2.17 -18.65
CA ASP A 245 3.51 -1.58 -17.64
C ASP A 245 2.31 -2.50 -17.33
N GLY A 246 1.98 -2.62 -16.05
CA GLY A 246 0.92 -3.52 -15.58
C GLY A 246 1.26 -5.02 -15.59
N THR A 247 2.44 -5.42 -16.07
CA THR A 247 2.89 -6.83 -16.03
C THR A 247 3.70 -7.13 -14.76
N CYS A 248 4.12 -8.39 -14.60
CA CYS A 248 4.92 -8.86 -13.46
C CYS A 248 6.35 -9.18 -13.90
N PRO A 249 7.38 -8.93 -13.07
CA PRO A 249 8.76 -9.22 -13.45
C PRO A 249 9.01 -10.73 -13.50
N THR A 250 9.97 -11.14 -14.36
CA THR A 250 10.48 -12.51 -14.38
C THR A 250 11.27 -12.80 -13.11
N MET A 251 11.38 -14.07 -12.72
CA MET A 251 12.16 -14.44 -11.52
C MET A 251 13.64 -14.07 -11.66
N GLU A 252 14.20 -14.14 -12.87
CA GLU A 252 15.57 -13.68 -13.15
C GLU A 252 15.75 -12.19 -12.80
N TYR A 253 14.79 -11.34 -13.20
CA TYR A 253 14.81 -9.92 -12.83
C TYR A 253 14.73 -9.76 -11.30
N VAL A 254 13.89 -10.53 -10.62
CA VAL A 254 13.79 -10.45 -9.16
C VAL A 254 15.11 -10.87 -8.49
N GLN A 255 15.74 -11.96 -8.93
CA GLN A 255 17.03 -12.43 -8.40
C GLN A 255 18.14 -11.40 -8.61
N LYS A 256 18.24 -10.82 -9.81
CA LYS A 256 19.18 -9.75 -10.14
C LYS A 256 18.93 -8.49 -9.32
N PHE A 257 17.66 -8.10 -9.15
CA PHE A 257 17.29 -6.94 -8.34
C PHE A 257 17.66 -7.15 -6.86
N ILE A 258 17.32 -8.29 -6.28
CA ILE A 258 17.64 -8.59 -4.88
C ILE A 258 19.16 -8.63 -4.69
N GLY A 259 19.91 -9.28 -5.59
CA GLY A 259 21.37 -9.31 -5.51
C GLY A 259 22.01 -7.92 -5.60
N ALA A 260 21.55 -7.08 -6.55
CA ALA A 260 21.97 -5.70 -6.68
C ALA A 260 21.66 -4.88 -5.40
N ALA A 261 20.47 -5.05 -4.84
CA ALA A 261 20.08 -4.37 -3.60
C ALA A 261 20.91 -4.82 -2.41
N GLU A 262 21.10 -6.12 -2.19
CA GLU A 262 21.93 -6.65 -1.10
C GLU A 262 23.39 -6.18 -1.21
N THR A 263 23.93 -6.09 -2.43
CA THR A 263 25.27 -5.54 -2.68
C THR A 263 25.38 -4.08 -2.20
N VAL A 264 24.36 -3.26 -2.48
CA VAL A 264 24.35 -1.85 -2.08
C VAL A 264 24.10 -1.69 -0.58
N ILE A 265 23.21 -2.49 0.00
CA ILE A 265 22.91 -2.50 1.43
C ILE A 265 24.15 -2.91 2.24
N ALA A 266 24.91 -3.89 1.77
CA ALA A 266 26.16 -4.32 2.41
C ALA A 266 27.20 -3.17 2.47
N ASN A 267 27.15 -2.23 1.52
CA ASN A 267 27.99 -1.02 1.49
C ASN A 267 27.36 0.16 2.25
N GLY A 268 26.24 -0.05 2.94
CA GLY A 268 25.53 0.98 3.71
C GLY A 268 24.79 2.01 2.84
N GLY A 269 24.60 1.74 1.55
CA GLY A 269 23.89 2.61 0.61
C GLY A 269 22.39 2.35 0.54
N LYS A 270 21.64 3.31 0.00
CA LYS A 270 20.22 3.18 -0.32
C LYS A 270 19.98 2.95 -1.81
N ILE A 271 18.87 2.28 -2.12
CA ILE A 271 18.41 2.00 -3.47
C ILE A 271 17.13 2.80 -3.76
N ALA A 272 17.15 3.59 -4.83
CA ALA A 272 15.97 4.28 -5.32
C ALA A 272 15.40 3.56 -6.55
N VAL A 273 14.13 3.16 -6.50
CA VAL A 273 13.48 2.36 -7.55
C VAL A 273 12.31 3.14 -8.12
N HIS A 274 12.24 3.24 -9.44
CA HIS A 274 11.10 3.88 -10.10
C HIS A 274 10.59 3.11 -11.31
N CYS A 275 9.30 3.26 -11.55
CA CYS A 275 8.66 2.98 -12.82
C CYS A 275 8.03 4.30 -13.32
N LYS A 276 6.92 4.25 -14.06
CA LYS A 276 6.23 5.48 -14.48
C LYS A 276 5.71 6.30 -13.28
N ALA A 277 4.97 5.66 -12.38
CA ALA A 277 4.37 6.30 -11.19
C ALA A 277 5.03 5.86 -9.86
N GLY A 278 5.98 4.93 -9.88
CA GLY A 278 6.60 4.42 -8.66
C GLY A 278 5.67 3.58 -7.78
N LEU A 279 4.65 2.93 -8.37
CA LEU A 279 3.60 2.18 -7.64
C LEU A 279 3.61 0.68 -7.92
N GLY A 280 3.17 0.27 -9.12
CA GLY A 280 2.99 -1.15 -9.46
C GLY A 280 4.29 -1.94 -9.59
N ARG A 281 5.01 -1.75 -10.71
CA ARG A 281 6.29 -2.44 -11.00
C ARG A 281 7.34 -2.25 -9.89
N THR A 282 7.44 -1.03 -9.36
CA THR A 282 8.30 -0.71 -8.22
C THR A 282 7.93 -1.52 -6.98
N GLY A 283 6.63 -1.65 -6.68
CA GLY A 283 6.13 -2.46 -5.57
C GLY A 283 6.38 -3.95 -5.74
N CYS A 284 6.42 -4.50 -6.95
CA CYS A 284 6.79 -5.90 -7.16
C CYS A 284 8.21 -6.19 -6.67
N LEU A 285 9.18 -5.38 -7.10
CA LEU A 285 10.59 -5.62 -6.79
C LEU A 285 10.93 -5.29 -5.33
N ILE A 286 10.49 -4.12 -4.84
CA ILE A 286 10.68 -3.77 -3.42
C ILE A 286 9.94 -4.79 -2.54
N GLY A 287 8.69 -5.14 -2.86
CA GLY A 287 7.91 -6.12 -2.11
C GLY A 287 8.56 -7.49 -2.05
N ALA A 288 9.10 -7.98 -3.17
CA ALA A 288 9.85 -9.24 -3.20
C ALA A 288 11.07 -9.20 -2.27
N HIS A 289 11.84 -8.10 -2.27
CA HIS A 289 12.97 -7.93 -1.33
C HIS A 289 12.51 -7.85 0.12
N LEU A 290 11.43 -7.13 0.42
CA LEU A 290 10.90 -7.03 1.79
C LEU A 290 10.43 -8.39 2.31
N ILE A 291 9.80 -9.21 1.48
CA ILE A 291 9.40 -10.57 1.83
C ILE A 291 10.65 -11.45 2.06
N TYR A 292 11.61 -11.40 1.12
CA TYR A 292 12.91 -12.07 1.23
C TYR A 292 13.61 -11.69 2.54
N THR A 293 13.66 -10.42 2.91
CA THR A 293 14.43 -9.93 4.06
C THR A 293 13.74 -10.06 5.40
N HIS A 294 12.46 -9.74 5.46
CA HIS A 294 11.76 -9.53 6.72
C HIS A 294 10.69 -10.58 7.00
N GLY A 295 10.40 -11.46 6.03
CA GLY A 295 9.43 -12.54 6.16
C GLY A 295 8.00 -12.06 6.26
N PHE A 296 7.66 -10.95 5.59
CA PHE A 296 6.27 -10.53 5.41
C PHE A 296 5.47 -11.61 4.66
N THR A 297 4.17 -11.71 4.94
CA THR A 297 3.25 -12.27 3.95
C THR A 297 3.04 -11.27 2.82
N ALA A 298 2.55 -11.71 1.66
CA ALA A 298 2.26 -10.78 0.56
C ALA A 298 1.26 -9.68 0.97
N SER A 299 0.16 -10.04 1.64
CA SER A 299 -0.84 -9.08 2.12
C SER A 299 -0.27 -8.09 3.14
N GLU A 300 0.52 -8.57 4.10
CA GLU A 300 1.20 -7.69 5.06
C GLU A 300 2.15 -6.72 4.35
N CYS A 301 2.91 -7.22 3.37
CA CYS A 301 3.86 -6.41 2.61
C CYS A 301 3.16 -5.31 1.79
N ILE A 302 2.06 -5.65 1.11
CA ILE A 302 1.28 -4.67 0.33
C ILE A 302 0.63 -3.66 1.29
N GLY A 303 0.03 -4.13 2.40
CA GLY A 303 -0.56 -3.27 3.43
C GLY A 303 0.44 -2.28 4.00
N TYR A 304 1.63 -2.75 4.37
CA TYR A 304 2.73 -1.89 4.82
C TYR A 304 3.16 -0.89 3.76
N MET A 305 3.44 -1.34 2.53
CA MET A 305 3.87 -0.44 1.46
C MET A 305 2.82 0.64 1.18
N ARG A 306 1.52 0.30 1.19
CA ARG A 306 0.43 1.28 1.01
C ARG A 306 0.26 2.24 2.19
N MET A 307 0.63 1.83 3.40
CA MET A 307 0.71 2.74 4.56
C MET A 307 1.85 3.75 4.44
N ILE A 308 2.89 3.47 3.66
CA ILE A 308 4.02 4.40 3.44
C ILE A 308 3.88 5.17 2.12
N ARG A 309 3.41 4.52 1.06
CA ARG A 309 3.17 5.09 -0.26
C ARG A 309 1.89 4.47 -0.84
N PRO A 310 0.75 5.18 -0.77
CA PRO A 310 -0.54 4.67 -1.27
C PRO A 310 -0.49 4.19 -2.72
N GLY A 311 -1.26 3.14 -3.03
CA GLY A 311 -1.42 2.62 -4.39
C GLY A 311 -0.34 1.65 -4.89
N MET A 312 0.69 1.32 -4.09
CA MET A 312 1.71 0.34 -4.48
C MET A 312 1.11 -1.07 -4.72
N VAL A 313 1.69 -1.78 -5.70
CA VAL A 313 1.27 -3.11 -6.23
C VAL A 313 -0.15 -3.08 -6.81
N VAL A 314 -0.26 -3.20 -8.14
CA VAL A 314 -1.49 -2.90 -8.88
C VAL A 314 -2.00 -4.11 -9.67
N GLY A 315 -3.30 -4.37 -9.60
CA GLY A 315 -3.99 -5.43 -10.35
C GLY A 315 -3.33 -6.81 -10.20
N PRO A 316 -2.92 -7.47 -11.31
CA PRO A 316 -2.41 -8.85 -11.29
C PRO A 316 -1.11 -9.01 -10.49
N GLN A 317 -0.39 -7.91 -10.23
CA GLN A 317 0.83 -7.92 -9.43
C GLN A 317 0.58 -8.34 -7.97
N GLN A 318 -0.64 -8.14 -7.46
CA GLN A 318 -1.02 -8.56 -6.11
C GLN A 318 -1.05 -10.10 -6.00
N HIS A 319 -1.74 -10.75 -6.94
CA HIS A 319 -1.76 -12.22 -7.04
C HIS A 319 -0.38 -12.78 -7.31
N TRP A 320 0.42 -12.13 -8.17
CA TRP A 320 1.80 -12.55 -8.41
C TRP A 320 2.65 -12.53 -7.14
N LEU A 321 2.59 -11.45 -6.35
CA LEU A 321 3.34 -11.36 -5.10
C LEU A 321 2.86 -12.41 -4.09
N TYR A 322 1.54 -12.65 -4.05
CA TYR A 322 0.94 -13.69 -3.21
C TYR A 322 1.40 -15.11 -3.58
N LEU A 323 1.45 -15.44 -4.87
CA LEU A 323 1.83 -16.78 -5.34
C LEU A 323 3.34 -17.06 -5.16
N HIS A 324 4.19 -16.03 -5.28
CA HIS A 324 5.65 -16.20 -5.23
C HIS A 324 6.28 -15.90 -3.85
N GLN A 325 5.48 -15.51 -2.85
CA GLN A 325 6.00 -15.14 -1.52
C GLN A 325 6.80 -16.26 -0.83
N ASN A 326 6.46 -17.54 -1.07
CA ASN A 326 7.20 -18.67 -0.51
C ASN A 326 8.60 -18.73 -1.12
N GLN A 327 8.66 -18.65 -2.45
CA GLN A 327 9.92 -18.64 -3.19
C GLN A 327 10.86 -17.51 -2.73
N PHE A 328 10.34 -16.30 -2.52
CA PHE A 328 11.15 -15.19 -2.00
C PHE A 328 11.69 -15.46 -0.60
N ARG A 329 10.94 -16.11 0.29
CA ARG A 329 11.44 -16.47 1.62
C ARG A 329 12.48 -17.59 1.55
N ASP A 330 12.23 -18.59 0.69
CA ASP A 330 13.11 -19.74 0.52
C ASP A 330 14.49 -19.33 0.00
N TRP A 331 14.57 -18.30 -0.85
CA TRP A 331 15.85 -17.77 -1.34
C TRP A 331 16.80 -17.31 -0.23
N ARG A 332 16.33 -16.99 0.98
CA ARG A 332 17.24 -16.72 2.13
C ARG A 332 18.04 -17.93 2.57
N HIS A 333 17.58 -19.12 2.21
CA HIS A 333 18.16 -20.39 2.61
C HIS A 333 18.78 -21.14 1.43
N THR A 334 18.28 -20.90 0.22
CA THR A 334 18.70 -21.63 -1.00
C THR A 334 19.60 -20.83 -1.93
N MET A 335 19.72 -19.51 -1.75
CA MET A 335 20.50 -18.64 -2.61
C MET A 335 21.53 -17.80 -1.85
N VAL A 336 22.56 -17.37 -2.56
CA VAL A 336 23.65 -16.52 -2.07
C VAL A 336 24.02 -15.48 -3.12
N LEU A 337 24.73 -14.43 -2.72
CA LEU A 337 25.33 -13.50 -3.68
C LEU A 337 26.42 -14.21 -4.46
N ASP A 338 26.39 -14.06 -5.79
CA ASP A 338 27.45 -14.58 -6.66
C ASP A 338 28.79 -13.88 -6.34
N ASN A 339 29.90 -14.58 -6.57
CA ASN A 339 31.23 -14.00 -6.52
C ASN A 339 31.66 -13.38 -7.86
N LYS A 340 30.86 -13.56 -8.92
CA LYS A 340 31.06 -12.94 -10.23
C LYS A 340 30.14 -11.72 -10.43
N PRO A 341 30.68 -10.58 -10.89
CA PRO A 341 29.86 -9.43 -11.23
C PRO A 341 29.04 -9.69 -12.49
N ASP A 342 27.81 -9.19 -12.53
CA ASP A 342 26.91 -9.28 -13.68
C ASP A 342 26.79 -7.91 -14.38
N GLU A 343 27.12 -7.88 -15.66
CA GLU A 343 27.13 -6.67 -16.49
C GLU A 343 25.73 -6.03 -16.61
N PHE A 344 24.66 -6.83 -16.62
CA PHE A 344 23.27 -6.37 -16.72
C PHE A 344 22.89 -5.48 -15.53
N ILE A 345 23.38 -5.81 -14.34
CA ILE A 345 23.19 -5.00 -13.12
C ILE A 345 24.38 -4.07 -12.85
N GLY A 346 25.11 -3.68 -13.89
CA GLY A 346 26.19 -2.69 -13.81
C GLY A 346 27.38 -3.17 -12.98
N GLY A 347 27.71 -4.46 -13.05
CA GLY A 347 28.82 -5.08 -12.32
C GLY A 347 28.55 -5.29 -10.82
N LEU A 348 27.29 -5.31 -10.41
CA LEU A 348 26.88 -5.77 -9.08
C LEU A 348 26.73 -7.31 -9.08
N TYR A 349 26.48 -7.90 -7.91
CA TYR A 349 26.44 -9.36 -7.75
C TYR A 349 24.98 -9.84 -7.70
N PRO A 350 24.55 -10.73 -8.62
CA PRO A 350 23.20 -11.27 -8.60
C PRO A 350 23.04 -12.33 -7.50
N LEU A 351 21.79 -12.71 -7.19
CA LEU A 351 21.54 -13.95 -6.45
C LEU A 351 21.68 -15.17 -7.35
N ILE A 352 22.40 -16.18 -6.89
CA ILE A 352 22.49 -17.51 -7.52
C ILE A 352 22.15 -18.61 -6.50
N SER A 353 21.79 -19.81 -6.97
CA SER A 353 21.55 -20.91 -6.06
C SER A 353 22.86 -21.36 -5.40
N TYR A 354 22.77 -21.92 -4.20
CA TYR A 354 23.92 -22.50 -3.52
C TYR A 354 24.55 -23.63 -4.34
N ASP A 355 23.73 -24.45 -5.00
CA ASP A 355 24.18 -25.55 -5.83
C ASP A 355 24.98 -25.05 -7.04
N ASP A 356 24.49 -24.00 -7.72
CA ASP A 356 25.22 -23.37 -8.83
C ASP A 356 26.59 -22.83 -8.39
N LEU A 357 26.69 -22.26 -7.18
CA LEU A 357 27.96 -21.78 -6.66
C LEU A 357 28.91 -22.96 -6.38
N LYS A 358 28.40 -24.02 -5.73
CA LYS A 358 29.17 -25.20 -5.35
C LYS A 358 29.73 -25.94 -6.57
N GLU A 359 28.90 -26.14 -7.60
CA GLU A 359 29.30 -26.78 -8.85
C GLU A 359 30.43 -25.99 -9.54
N ARG A 360 30.36 -24.66 -9.53
CA ARG A 360 31.39 -23.80 -10.14
C ARG A 360 32.71 -23.80 -9.39
N GLU A 361 32.67 -23.87 -8.05
CA GLU A 361 33.88 -23.89 -7.24
C GLU A 361 34.58 -25.27 -7.25
N GLY A 362 33.99 -26.27 -7.92
CA GLY A 362 34.56 -27.61 -8.03
C GLY A 362 34.67 -28.33 -6.69
N VAL A 363 33.87 -27.89 -5.70
CA VAL A 363 33.90 -28.40 -4.34
C VAL A 363 32.92 -29.57 -4.24
N ASP A 364 33.40 -30.74 -4.66
CA ASP A 364 32.75 -32.03 -4.37
C ASP A 364 32.98 -32.34 -2.88
N THR A 365 32.14 -31.78 -2.02
CA THR A 365 32.14 -32.15 -0.60
C THR A 365 30.74 -32.54 -0.18
N ASP A 366 30.62 -33.78 0.28
CA ASP A 366 29.57 -34.28 1.17
C ASP A 366 29.58 -33.47 2.47
N TYR A 367 29.09 -32.23 2.42
CA TYR A 367 28.66 -31.52 3.62
C TYR A 367 27.14 -31.60 3.69
N SER A 368 26.67 -32.60 4.44
CA SER A 368 25.35 -32.53 5.05
C SER A 368 25.29 -31.22 5.87
N PRO A 369 24.30 -30.34 5.68
CA PRO A 369 24.28 -29.07 6.38
C PRO A 369 24.09 -29.32 7.88
N MET A 370 25.18 -29.27 8.65
CA MET A 370 25.05 -28.98 10.08
C MET A 370 24.38 -27.62 10.18
N THR A 371 23.24 -27.63 10.86
CA THR A 371 22.39 -26.48 11.15
C THR A 371 23.25 -25.26 11.54
N PRO A 372 23.05 -24.07 10.97
CA PRO A 372 23.85 -22.92 11.33
C PRO A 372 23.70 -22.64 12.83
N ILE A 373 24.81 -22.69 13.55
CA ILE A 373 24.90 -22.30 14.95
C ILE A 373 24.43 -20.85 15.04
N ARG A 374 23.32 -20.62 15.74
CA ARG A 374 22.82 -19.29 16.15
C ARG A 374 23.98 -18.51 16.80
N ARG A 375 24.61 -17.59 16.06
CA ARG A 375 25.27 -16.43 16.68
C ARG A 375 24.17 -15.49 17.16
N ARG A 376 23.63 -15.74 18.36
CA ARG A 376 23.02 -14.67 19.15
C ARG A 376 24.12 -13.63 19.40
N LYS A 377 24.03 -12.47 18.77
CA LYS A 377 24.58 -11.25 19.38
C LYS A 377 23.75 -11.02 20.65
N VAL A 378 24.25 -11.52 21.78
CA VAL A 378 23.72 -11.18 23.10
C VAL A 378 24.12 -9.72 23.33
N SER A 379 23.17 -8.80 23.18
CA SER A 379 23.28 -7.50 23.82
C SER A 379 23.35 -7.73 25.33
N GLY A 380 24.37 -7.15 25.98
CA GLY A 380 24.71 -7.38 27.39
C GLY A 380 23.78 -6.74 28.40
N GLN A 381 22.46 -6.87 28.24
CA GLN A 381 21.46 -6.36 29.19
C GLN A 381 20.27 -7.33 29.31
N LEU A 382 20.52 -8.53 29.82
CA LEU A 382 19.48 -9.38 30.45
C LEU A 382 20.16 -10.52 31.23
N LYS A 383 20.78 -10.16 32.36
CA LYS A 383 21.16 -11.10 33.43
C LYS A 383 20.65 -10.56 34.77
N SER A 384 19.36 -10.83 35.02
CA SER A 384 18.65 -10.97 36.30
C SER A 384 17.18 -10.70 35.95
N ALA A 385 16.20 -11.57 36.19
CA ALA A 385 16.03 -12.56 37.23
C ALA A 385 15.27 -13.77 36.67
N LEU A 386 15.78 -14.97 36.92
CA LEU A 386 14.99 -16.20 36.97
C LEU A 386 14.97 -16.63 38.43
N LYS A 387 14.00 -16.10 39.18
CA LYS A 387 13.62 -16.64 40.49
C LYS A 387 12.35 -17.46 40.23
N ALA A 388 12.52 -18.78 40.23
CA ALA A 388 11.45 -19.74 40.06
C ALA A 388 10.34 -19.52 41.11
N VAL A 389 9.09 -19.58 40.67
CA VAL A 389 7.91 -19.62 41.54
C VAL A 389 7.65 -21.09 41.91
N PRO A 390 7.48 -21.43 43.20
CA PRO A 390 7.06 -22.77 43.62
C PRO A 390 5.61 -23.05 43.21
N ALA A 391 5.36 -24.22 42.65
CA ALA A 391 4.02 -24.69 42.32
C ALA A 391 3.39 -25.36 43.54
N ASP A 392 2.34 -24.76 44.09
CA ASP A 392 1.38 -25.42 44.99
C ASP A 392 -0.04 -25.03 44.59
N SER A 393 -0.77 -25.96 43.98
CA SER A 393 -2.23 -25.93 43.88
C SER A 393 -2.80 -27.29 44.32
N PRO A 394 -3.85 -27.35 45.18
CA PRO A 394 -4.29 -28.58 45.83
C PRO A 394 -5.47 -29.27 45.12
N GLY A 395 -5.46 -30.63 45.13
CA GLY A 395 -6.59 -31.61 45.10
C GLY A 395 -7.77 -31.41 44.13
N GLN A 396 -8.28 -32.39 43.37
CA GLN A 396 -8.67 -33.80 43.60
C GLN A 396 -9.35 -34.33 42.29
N PRO A 397 -9.85 -35.58 42.14
CA PRO A 397 -9.41 -36.90 42.60
C PRO A 397 -9.35 -37.99 41.48
N ARG A 398 -8.80 -39.15 41.88
CA ARG A 398 -8.38 -40.35 41.15
C ARG A 398 -9.45 -41.13 40.36
N LYS A 399 -9.02 -41.86 39.30
CA LYS A 399 -9.37 -43.27 39.04
C LYS A 399 -8.18 -44.07 38.48
N TYR A 400 -7.98 -45.26 39.04
CA TYR A 400 -6.91 -46.26 38.82
C TYR A 400 -6.98 -46.96 37.45
N ARG A 401 -5.84 -47.45 36.89
CA ARG A 401 -5.41 -48.87 36.94
C ARG A 401 -4.05 -49.17 36.24
N SER A 402 -3.18 -49.88 36.98
CA SER A 402 -2.09 -50.84 36.66
C SER A 402 -1.00 -50.61 35.59
N THR A 403 0.21 -50.29 36.09
CA THR A 403 1.46 -51.09 36.15
C THR A 403 1.89 -52.11 35.06
N ASN A 404 3.20 -51.99 34.74
CA ASN A 404 4.19 -52.97 34.24
C ASN A 404 4.13 -53.31 32.74
N GLN A 405 5.22 -53.45 31.97
CA GLN A 405 6.67 -53.48 32.23
C GLN A 405 7.41 -53.32 30.88
N GLU A 406 8.59 -52.69 30.93
CA GLU A 406 9.86 -53.01 30.25
C GLU A 406 9.99 -53.37 28.73
N SER A 407 10.84 -52.54 28.08
CA SER A 407 11.99 -52.88 27.20
C SER A 407 11.84 -53.53 25.81
N GLN A 408 11.98 -52.66 24.79
CA GLN A 408 12.87 -52.76 23.59
C GLN A 408 12.64 -53.91 22.55
N PRO A 409 13.30 -53.90 21.38
CA PRO A 409 12.94 -53.13 20.17
C PRO A 409 12.62 -54.08 18.99
N TYR A 410 11.74 -53.69 18.08
CA TYR A 410 11.53 -54.45 16.83
C TYR A 410 11.94 -53.64 15.60
N ILE A 411 12.78 -54.33 14.81
CA ILE A 411 13.31 -54.05 13.49
C ILE A 411 12.15 -53.98 12.50
N ASN A 412 12.08 -52.91 11.69
CA ASN A 412 11.21 -52.87 10.51
C ASN A 412 12.06 -53.12 9.27
N SER A 413 11.83 -54.29 8.67
CA SER A 413 12.17 -54.63 7.28
C SER A 413 11.01 -54.20 6.38
N ASP A 414 11.39 -53.78 5.18
CA ASP A 414 10.54 -53.50 4.02
C ASP A 414 9.46 -54.56 3.79
N ASP A 415 8.28 -54.15 3.31
CA ASP A 415 7.83 -54.58 1.98
C ASP A 415 6.58 -53.82 1.50
N ASP A 416 6.64 -53.56 0.21
CA ASP A 416 5.73 -52.90 -0.71
C ASP A 416 4.51 -53.78 -1.04
N ALA A 417 3.30 -53.22 -1.08
CA ALA A 417 2.17 -53.80 -1.82
C ALA A 417 0.97 -52.84 -1.93
N THR A 418 0.82 -52.33 -3.16
CA THR A 418 -0.42 -52.04 -3.91
C THR A 418 -1.75 -52.54 -3.33
N TYR A 419 -2.77 -51.66 -3.38
CA TYR A 419 -4.16 -52.06 -3.25
C TYR A 419 -5.01 -51.36 -4.32
N ASP A 420 -5.63 -52.15 -5.18
CA ASP A 420 -6.77 -51.71 -5.98
C ASP A 420 -7.89 -52.77 -5.95
N SER A 421 -9.09 -52.26 -5.68
CA SER A 421 -10.42 -52.75 -6.07
C SER A 421 -11.22 -53.81 -5.27
N ILE A 422 -12.54 -53.52 -5.28
CA ILE A 422 -13.75 -54.36 -5.13
C ILE A 422 -14.31 -54.48 -3.69
N ALA A 423 -15.62 -54.38 -3.39
CA ALA A 423 -16.86 -53.75 -3.88
C ALA A 423 -18.00 -54.28 -2.98
N GLN A 424 -19.23 -53.77 -3.20
CA GLN A 424 -20.58 -54.21 -2.71
C GLN A 424 -21.15 -53.34 -1.58
N HIS A 425 -22.41 -52.89 -1.57
CA HIS A 425 -23.60 -53.06 -2.42
C HIS A 425 -24.58 -51.91 -2.01
N SER A 426 -25.33 -51.22 -2.88
CA SER A 426 -26.73 -51.60 -3.21
C SER A 426 -27.42 -50.59 -4.16
N GLN A 427 -28.00 -51.11 -5.27
CA GLN A 427 -29.34 -50.86 -5.84
C GLN A 427 -29.74 -49.44 -6.36
N LEU A 428 -30.44 -49.20 -7.49
CA LEU A 428 -31.21 -50.00 -8.46
C LEU A 428 -31.52 -49.17 -9.75
N HIS A 429 -31.57 -49.84 -10.91
CA HIS A 429 -32.28 -49.64 -12.23
C HIS A 429 -32.66 -48.24 -12.77
N GLN A 430 -32.54 -47.93 -14.09
CA GLN A 430 -33.17 -48.64 -15.23
C GLN A 430 -32.55 -48.22 -16.61
N GLN A 431 -32.22 -49.24 -17.43
CA GLN A 431 -32.28 -49.42 -18.92
C GLN A 431 -32.41 -48.19 -19.87
N GLN A 432 -31.84 -48.12 -21.09
CA GLN A 432 -31.52 -49.15 -22.09
C GLN A 432 -30.65 -48.59 -23.26
N GLN A 433 -29.69 -49.40 -23.72
CA GLN A 433 -29.30 -49.74 -25.12
C GLN A 433 -28.56 -48.81 -26.12
N LEU A 434 -27.38 -49.33 -26.53
CA LEU A 434 -26.85 -49.60 -27.91
C LEU A 434 -26.60 -48.38 -28.83
N ALA A 435 -25.50 -48.23 -29.59
CA ALA A 435 -24.36 -49.08 -29.94
C ALA A 435 -23.22 -48.20 -30.50
N SER A 436 -21.98 -48.63 -30.36
CA SER A 436 -20.80 -48.15 -31.11
C SER A 436 -20.71 -48.89 -32.47
N PRO A 437 -19.89 -48.47 -33.46
CA PRO A 437 -18.46 -48.81 -33.39
C PRO A 437 -17.43 -47.92 -34.16
N LYS A 438 -16.21 -47.90 -33.58
CA LYS A 438 -14.86 -48.11 -34.19
C LYS A 438 -14.30 -47.09 -35.21
N ARG A 439 -13.17 -46.42 -34.91
CA ARG A 439 -11.73 -46.85 -35.00
C ARG A 439 -11.18 -46.66 -36.43
N ARG A 440 -10.20 -45.80 -36.70
CA ARG A 440 -8.73 -46.06 -36.66
C ARG A 440 -7.99 -44.82 -37.24
N THR A 441 -7.06 -44.19 -36.51
CA THR A 441 -5.59 -44.30 -36.60
C THR A 441 -4.95 -44.04 -37.98
N ALA A 442 -4.20 -42.92 -38.11
CA ALA A 442 -2.84 -42.85 -38.67
C ALA A 442 -2.28 -41.41 -38.65
N LYS A 443 -1.10 -41.22 -38.03
CA LYS A 443 -0.02 -40.28 -38.41
C LYS A 443 0.91 -41.02 -39.40
N PRO A 444 1.96 -40.45 -40.05
CA PRO A 444 2.67 -39.15 -39.91
C PRO A 444 2.76 -38.41 -41.29
N GLU A 445 3.39 -37.25 -41.53
CA GLU A 445 4.81 -36.87 -41.53
C GLU A 445 4.97 -35.35 -41.83
N HIS A 446 6.23 -34.88 -41.67
CA HIS A 446 6.80 -33.54 -41.86
C HIS A 446 6.52 -32.83 -43.19
N GLU A 447 6.48 -31.49 -43.17
CA GLU A 447 7.31 -30.62 -44.03
C GLU A 447 7.24 -29.14 -43.59
N GLU A 448 8.40 -28.47 -43.63
CA GLU A 448 8.59 -27.04 -43.41
C GLU A 448 8.12 -26.20 -44.62
N SER A 449 7.62 -24.97 -44.41
CA SER A 449 8.10 -23.80 -45.17
C SER A 449 7.54 -22.46 -44.68
N PHE A 450 8.40 -21.47 -44.87
CA PHE A 450 8.43 -20.05 -44.54
C PHE A 450 7.41 -19.13 -45.26
N TYR A 451 7.29 -17.93 -44.67
CA TYR A 451 6.97 -16.58 -45.21
C TYR A 451 5.55 -16.00 -45.35
N GLU A 452 5.42 -14.86 -44.65
CA GLU A 452 4.65 -13.62 -44.84
C GLU A 452 3.34 -13.55 -45.64
N GLY A 453 2.41 -12.79 -45.06
CA GLY A 453 1.36 -12.10 -45.80
C GLY A 453 0.71 -11.01 -44.96
N LYS A 454 1.16 -9.77 -45.13
CA LYS A 454 0.33 -8.57 -44.88
C LYS A 454 -0.89 -8.66 -45.80
N GLU A 455 -2.06 -8.23 -45.33
CA GLU A 455 -2.80 -7.12 -45.95
C GLU A 455 -4.14 -6.84 -45.24
N ASN A 456 -4.40 -5.53 -45.11
CA ASN A 456 -5.72 -4.96 -44.96
C ASN A 456 -6.62 -5.36 -46.14
N ILE A 457 -7.93 -5.45 -45.94
CA ILE A 457 -8.92 -4.71 -46.75
C ILE A 457 -10.29 -4.75 -46.08
N SER A 458 -10.88 -3.58 -46.09
CA SER A 458 -12.20 -3.18 -45.63
C SER A 458 -13.37 -3.67 -46.52
N ALA A 459 -14.50 -3.85 -45.84
CA ALA A 459 -15.87 -3.47 -46.24
C ALA A 459 -16.58 -4.23 -47.36
N VAL A 460 -17.69 -4.89 -46.99
CA VAL A 460 -18.94 -4.91 -47.77
C VAL A 460 -20.15 -4.80 -46.84
N GLN A 461 -20.97 -3.77 -47.09
CA GLN A 461 -22.30 -3.56 -46.51
C GLN A 461 -23.33 -4.56 -47.06
N ARG A 462 -24.24 -5.03 -46.21
CA ARG A 462 -25.60 -5.40 -46.62
C ARG A 462 -26.64 -4.80 -45.67
N ARG A 463 -27.61 -4.12 -46.26
CA ARG A 463 -28.81 -3.55 -45.62
C ARG A 463 -29.90 -4.61 -45.56
N SER A 464 -30.67 -4.62 -44.47
CA SER A 464 -32.07 -5.06 -44.46
C SER A 464 -32.82 -4.28 -43.40
N ALA A 465 -33.94 -3.68 -43.81
CA ALA A 465 -34.77 -2.78 -43.04
C ALA A 465 -36.00 -3.50 -42.46
N THR A 466 -36.30 -3.23 -41.19
CA THR A 466 -37.66 -3.29 -40.58
C THR A 466 -37.65 -2.40 -39.33
N GLN A 467 -38.67 -1.55 -39.19
CA GLN A 467 -38.95 -0.62 -38.08
C GLN A 467 -40.44 -0.80 -37.70
N PRO A 468 -40.99 -0.18 -36.63
CA PRO A 468 -40.51 0.01 -35.25
C PRO A 468 -41.60 -0.31 -34.20
N ILE A 469 -41.23 -0.57 -32.93
CA ILE A 469 -42.13 -0.34 -31.77
C ILE A 469 -41.34 0.31 -30.61
N THR A 470 -41.58 1.62 -30.47
CA THR A 470 -41.64 2.52 -29.29
C THR A 470 -40.93 2.19 -27.96
N GLY A 471 -40.08 3.13 -27.52
CA GLY A 471 -39.84 3.43 -26.10
C GLY A 471 -38.39 3.78 -25.72
N SER A 472 -37.98 5.05 -25.82
CA SER A 472 -36.71 5.55 -25.26
C SER A 472 -36.96 6.48 -24.07
N PRO A 473 -36.29 6.31 -22.92
CA PRO A 473 -36.01 7.39 -22.00
C PRO A 473 -34.69 8.09 -22.39
N TYR A 474 -34.74 9.42 -22.44
CA TYR A 474 -33.60 10.31 -22.65
C TYR A 474 -32.60 10.20 -21.49
N TYR A 475 -31.31 10.07 -21.79
CA TYR A 475 -30.23 10.41 -20.86
C TYR A 475 -29.62 11.75 -21.27
N GLN A 476 -29.80 12.76 -20.43
CA GLN A 476 -29.14 14.06 -20.56
C GLN A 476 -27.81 13.98 -19.80
N LYS A 477 -26.69 14.00 -20.53
CA LYS A 477 -25.34 13.99 -19.96
C LYS A 477 -24.93 15.44 -19.67
N THR A 478 -25.04 15.86 -18.41
CA THR A 478 -24.52 17.15 -17.96
C THR A 478 -23.05 16.98 -17.59
N THR A 479 -22.16 17.57 -18.39
CA THR A 479 -20.72 17.66 -18.07
C THR A 479 -20.48 18.97 -17.33
N THR A 480 -20.16 18.90 -16.05
CA THR A 480 -19.72 20.07 -15.26
C THR A 480 -18.20 20.06 -15.18
N THR A 481 -17.56 21.07 -15.78
CA THR A 481 -16.11 21.31 -15.66
C THR A 481 -15.88 22.31 -14.54
N THR A 482 -15.22 21.89 -13.46
CA THR A 482 -14.81 22.80 -12.37
C THR A 482 -13.33 23.14 -12.54
N THR A 483 -13.05 24.41 -12.82
CA THR A 483 -11.69 24.97 -12.85
C THR A 483 -11.39 25.58 -11.49
N THR A 484 -10.47 24.99 -10.72
CA THR A 484 -10.02 25.57 -9.45
C THR A 484 -8.76 26.40 -9.69
N THR A 485 -8.86 27.71 -9.47
CA THR A 485 -7.73 28.65 -9.52
C THR A 485 -7.18 28.83 -8.11
N THR A 486 -5.97 28.34 -7.83
CA THR A 486 -5.26 28.61 -6.57
C THR A 486 -4.58 29.98 -6.62
N ILE A 487 -5.01 30.90 -5.77
CA ILE A 487 -4.33 32.18 -5.53
C ILE A 487 -3.33 31.96 -4.40
N SER A 488 -2.04 32.05 -4.71
CA SER A 488 -0.95 32.07 -3.73
C SER A 488 -0.77 33.47 -3.16
N SER A 489 -0.82 33.61 -1.84
CA SER A 489 -0.31 34.79 -1.14
C SER A 489 0.77 34.37 -0.14
N SER A 490 2.02 34.67 -0.45
CA SER A 490 3.16 34.50 0.46
C SER A 490 3.13 35.60 1.55
N PRO A 491 3.39 35.30 2.84
CA PRO A 491 3.66 36.32 3.84
C PRO A 491 5.12 36.79 3.78
N PRO A 492 5.42 38.08 4.06
CA PRO A 492 6.79 38.59 4.13
C PRO A 492 7.50 38.20 5.43
N HIS A 493 8.83 38.18 5.39
CA HIS A 493 9.71 38.00 6.55
C HIS A 493 9.63 39.17 7.55
N SER A 494 9.55 38.89 8.86
CA SER A 494 10.54 39.26 9.91
C SER A 494 10.02 39.21 11.35
N THR A 495 10.90 38.75 12.25
CA THR A 495 11.12 39.10 13.68
C THR A 495 10.04 38.87 14.77
N ALA A 496 10.43 38.00 15.72
CA ALA A 496 10.24 37.98 17.19
C ALA A 496 8.92 38.44 17.87
N SER A 497 8.52 37.59 18.83
CA SER A 497 7.59 37.75 19.97
C SER A 497 6.13 38.12 19.68
N ASP A 498 5.22 37.14 19.78
CA ASP A 498 4.32 36.98 20.94
C ASP A 498 3.47 35.71 20.81
N GLY A 499 3.11 35.09 21.94
CA GLY A 499 2.32 33.87 21.97
C GLY A 499 0.88 34.08 21.51
N THR A 500 0.36 33.22 20.62
CA THR A 500 -1.09 33.14 20.39
C THR A 500 -1.51 31.72 20.00
N SER A 501 -2.39 31.16 20.83
CA SER A 501 -3.10 29.89 20.64
C SER A 501 -3.92 29.87 19.36
N MET A 502 -3.80 28.80 18.55
CA MET A 502 -4.72 28.56 17.43
C MET A 502 -6.15 28.36 17.96
N ARG A 503 -7.09 29.16 17.44
CA ARG A 503 -8.49 29.17 17.84
C ARG A 503 -9.30 28.42 16.78
N MET A 504 -9.77 27.21 17.09
CA MET A 504 -10.73 26.48 16.27
C MET A 504 -12.10 27.17 16.31
N THR A 505 -12.77 27.23 15.16
CA THR A 505 -14.05 27.92 14.93
C THR A 505 -15.18 27.27 15.73
N LYS A 506 -15.87 28.04 16.58
CA LYS A 506 -17.09 27.62 17.28
C LYS A 506 -18.32 27.62 16.35
N GLN A 507 -19.16 26.62 16.55
CA GLN A 507 -20.45 26.38 15.91
C GLN A 507 -21.36 27.62 15.86
N ARG A 508 -22.05 27.83 14.73
CA ARG A 508 -23.20 28.74 14.62
C ARG A 508 -24.49 27.95 14.78
N THR A 509 -25.25 28.31 15.80
CA THR A 509 -26.63 27.89 16.06
C THR A 509 -27.57 28.39 14.98
N SER A 510 -28.40 27.48 14.45
CA SER A 510 -29.56 27.74 13.62
C SER A 510 -30.67 28.43 14.43
N LEU A 511 -31.16 29.56 13.94
CA LEU A 511 -32.44 30.15 14.33
C LEU A 511 -33.36 30.10 13.11
N GLY A 512 -34.42 29.31 13.22
CA GLY A 512 -35.54 29.32 12.28
C GLY A 512 -36.56 30.41 12.59
N SER A 513 -37.50 30.55 11.65
CA SER A 513 -38.69 31.43 11.62
C SER A 513 -38.47 32.70 10.78
N GLY A 514 -39.31 33.08 9.83
CA GLY A 514 -40.62 32.59 9.42
C GLY A 514 -41.11 33.53 8.30
N ASN A 515 -42.05 33.05 7.50
CA ASN A 515 -42.71 33.82 6.45
C ASN A 515 -43.34 35.12 6.98
N ASN A 516 -43.06 36.26 6.34
CA ASN A 516 -44.11 37.24 6.03
C ASN A 516 -43.71 38.20 4.90
N LYS A 517 -44.62 38.34 3.93
CA LYS A 517 -44.65 39.37 2.90
C LYS A 517 -44.98 40.73 3.53
N ILE A 518 -44.48 41.83 2.95
CA ILE A 518 -45.22 43.08 2.65
C ILE A 518 -44.39 43.96 1.71
N ARG A 519 -45.08 44.56 0.73
CA ARG A 519 -44.63 45.54 -0.27
C ARG A 519 -44.35 46.91 0.34
N GLY A 520 -43.51 47.72 -0.33
CA GLY A 520 -43.51 49.17 -0.17
C GLY A 520 -42.46 49.89 -1.03
N ASN A 521 -42.88 50.43 -2.17
CA ASN A 521 -42.16 51.43 -2.97
C ASN A 521 -41.93 52.72 -2.16
N THR A 522 -40.80 53.40 -2.36
CA THR A 522 -40.75 54.81 -2.80
C THR A 522 -39.31 55.31 -3.05
N ALA A 523 -39.20 56.18 -4.05
CA ALA A 523 -38.01 56.80 -4.60
C ALA A 523 -37.61 58.12 -3.90
N GLY A 524 -36.37 58.58 -4.15
CA GLY A 524 -35.88 59.94 -3.86
C GLY A 524 -34.36 59.95 -3.61
N LYS A 525 -33.48 60.02 -4.62
CA LYS A 525 -32.91 61.20 -5.31
C LYS A 525 -32.14 62.20 -4.41
N LEU A 526 -30.82 62.31 -4.70
CA LEU A 526 -29.98 63.51 -4.94
C LEU A 526 -28.85 63.90 -3.96
N GLY A 527 -27.64 63.99 -4.56
CA GLY A 527 -26.52 64.92 -4.30
C GLY A 527 -25.47 64.43 -3.28
N GLY A 528 -24.20 64.11 -3.60
CA GLY A 528 -23.17 64.75 -4.46
C GLY A 528 -22.10 65.35 -3.53
N ASN A 529 -20.77 65.31 -3.68
CA ASN A 529 -19.77 64.87 -4.66
C ASN A 529 -18.42 64.71 -3.89
N ASP A 530 -17.54 63.76 -4.27
CA ASP A 530 -16.21 64.08 -4.87
C ASP A 530 -15.29 62.84 -5.10
N LYS A 531 -14.88 62.69 -6.38
CA LYS A 531 -13.61 62.16 -6.96
C LYS A 531 -13.15 60.73 -6.62
N ILE A 532 -13.23 59.71 -7.50
CA ILE A 532 -12.55 59.43 -8.80
C ILE A 532 -11.03 59.40 -8.73
N ILE A 533 -10.41 58.21 -8.83
CA ILE A 533 -9.41 57.82 -9.87
C ILE A 533 -9.60 56.32 -10.17
N GLY A 534 -9.71 55.96 -11.45
CA GLY A 534 -9.96 54.61 -11.94
C GLY A 534 -8.82 53.99 -12.74
N ASN A 535 -8.92 52.66 -12.85
CA ASN A 535 -8.54 51.72 -13.92
C ASN A 535 -7.10 51.64 -14.47
N ALA A 536 -6.63 50.39 -14.57
CA ALA A 536 -6.28 49.78 -15.87
C ALA A 536 -6.34 48.23 -15.80
N GLY A 537 -7.34 47.64 -16.45
CA GLY A 537 -7.41 46.21 -16.75
C GLY A 537 -6.94 45.94 -18.19
N VAL A 538 -6.08 44.93 -18.37
CA VAL A 538 -5.55 44.51 -19.68
C VAL A 538 -6.21 43.20 -20.10
N ARG A 539 -6.91 43.22 -21.25
CA ARG A 539 -7.38 42.03 -21.99
C ARG A 539 -6.23 41.47 -22.83
N LYS A 540 -6.12 40.14 -22.95
CA LYS A 540 -5.35 39.49 -24.00
C LYS A 540 -6.27 38.67 -24.91
N VAL A 541 -6.03 38.82 -26.21
CA VAL A 541 -6.86 38.45 -27.35
C VAL A 541 -6.40 37.09 -27.87
N SER A 542 -7.36 36.25 -28.28
CA SER A 542 -7.18 35.01 -29.03
C SER A 542 -6.67 35.28 -30.45
N ALA A 543 -5.62 34.57 -30.88
CA ALA A 543 -5.14 34.59 -32.27
C ALA A 543 -5.51 33.28 -32.99
N SER A 544 -6.21 33.44 -34.11
CA SER A 544 -6.57 32.40 -35.07
C SER A 544 -5.46 32.20 -36.11
N ARG A 545 -5.48 31.01 -36.74
CA ARG A 545 -4.65 30.55 -37.85
C ARG A 545 -4.60 31.53 -39.03
N ARG A 546 -3.44 31.61 -39.69
CA ARG A 546 -3.38 31.91 -41.12
C ARG A 546 -2.37 31.02 -41.84
N VAL A 547 -2.86 30.48 -42.94
CA VAL A 547 -2.17 29.77 -44.03
C VAL A 547 -1.33 30.77 -44.81
N THR A 548 -0.12 30.38 -45.24
CA THR A 548 0.51 30.91 -46.45
C THR A 548 1.33 29.83 -47.16
N SER A 549 1.07 29.74 -48.45
CA SER A 549 1.70 28.99 -49.53
C SER A 549 3.06 29.53 -49.96
N GLY A 550 3.89 28.65 -50.54
CA GLY A 550 4.77 28.96 -51.68
C GLY A 550 6.16 29.50 -51.35
N MET A 551 7.17 28.63 -51.35
CA MET A 551 8.07 28.34 -52.48
C MET A 551 8.98 27.17 -52.10
#